data_AF-A0A9W6WKF0-F1
#
_entry.id   AF-A0A9W6WKF0-F1
#
_cell.length_a   1.000
_cell.length_b   1.000
_cell.length_c   1.000
_cell.angle_alpha   90.00
_cell.angle_beta   90.00
_cell.angle_gamma   90.00
#
_symmetry.space_group_name_H-M   'P 1'
#
loop_
_entity.id
_entity.type
_entity.pdbx_description
1 polymer ?
#
loop_
_entity_poly.entity_id
_entity_poly.type
_entity_poly.pdbx_seq_one_letter_code
_entity_poly.pdbx_strand_id
1 'polypeptide(L)'
;MGKEFFNEYEAPVSSSGASVDSYRNEPFLRRVVRSFERQKVDLSRFNLDEMTEEQRRHIILANQPLKRALNDRIMQMIAIGGTIGTGLFIGLGYSLASGPGALLIGFTIVGIAIYCVCQAAAELSVAYPVSGSFASHISRFIEPGLGFTIATNYALACLCCPYLYYHWYRYHLWWCPRK
;
A
#
# COMPACT_ATOMS: atom_id res chain seq x y z
N MET A 1 -20.63 -1.31 -19.71
CA MET A 1 -21.03 -0.09 -18.99
C MET A 1 -20.00 0.32 -17.93
N GLY A 2 -18.70 0.15 -18.21
CA GLY A 2 -17.60 0.50 -17.27
C GLY A 2 -16.41 1.16 -17.98
N LYS A 3 -16.62 1.61 -19.23
CA LYS A 3 -15.59 2.24 -20.08
C LYS A 3 -15.59 3.77 -19.96
N GLU A 4 -16.68 4.34 -19.42
CA GLU A 4 -16.83 5.79 -19.28
C GLU A 4 -16.14 6.33 -18.01
N PHE A 5 -15.98 5.50 -16.98
CA PHE A 5 -15.34 5.95 -15.72
C PHE A 5 -13.82 6.13 -15.84
N PHE A 6 -13.18 5.50 -16.83
CA PHE A 6 -11.74 5.68 -17.09
C PHE A 6 -11.47 6.86 -18.05
N ASN A 7 -12.46 7.27 -18.84
CA ASN A 7 -12.29 8.28 -19.90
C ASN A 7 -12.34 9.72 -19.37
N GLU A 8 -12.85 9.93 -18.15
CA GLU A 8 -12.86 11.25 -17.51
C GLU A 8 -11.52 11.58 -16.80
N TYR A 9 -10.56 10.63 -16.79
CA TYR A 9 -9.25 10.80 -16.14
C TYR A 9 -8.15 11.28 -17.11
N GLU A 10 -8.50 11.77 -18.29
CA GLU A 10 -7.59 12.52 -19.16
C GLU A 10 -7.57 14.00 -18.74
N ALA A 11 -7.02 14.25 -17.54
CA ALA A 11 -6.45 15.55 -17.27
C ALA A 11 -5.29 15.77 -18.25
N PRO A 12 -5.08 16.98 -18.80
CA PRO A 12 -3.92 17.26 -19.63
C PRO A 12 -2.68 17.06 -18.77
N VAL A 13 -2.06 15.89 -18.90
CA VAL A 13 -0.69 15.67 -18.47
C VAL A 13 0.10 16.58 -19.36
N SER A 14 0.42 17.78 -18.86
CA SER A 14 1.40 18.66 -19.48
C SER A 14 2.69 17.85 -19.55
N SER A 15 2.89 17.27 -20.72
CA SER A 15 4.07 16.56 -21.13
C SER A 15 5.17 17.60 -21.24
N SER A 16 5.77 17.94 -20.10
CA SER A 16 7.12 18.49 -20.08
C SER A 16 7.99 17.42 -20.75
N GLY A 17 8.33 17.65 -22.01
CA GLY A 17 8.99 16.72 -22.94
C GLY A 17 10.43 16.36 -22.57
N ALA A 18 10.64 15.80 -21.37
CA ALA A 18 11.81 15.00 -21.09
C ALA A 18 11.57 13.61 -21.70
N SER A 19 12.28 13.31 -22.77
CA SER A 19 12.22 12.04 -23.48
C SER A 19 12.27 10.86 -22.52
N VAL A 20 11.34 9.91 -22.67
CA VAL A 20 11.24 8.66 -21.90
C VAL A 20 12.58 7.90 -21.85
N ASP A 21 13.43 8.09 -22.88
CA ASP A 21 14.78 7.54 -23.00
C ASP A 21 15.79 8.09 -21.96
N SER A 22 15.65 9.35 -21.55
CA SER A 22 16.50 9.95 -20.51
C SER A 22 16.20 9.33 -19.15
N TYR A 23 14.93 8.99 -18.89
CA TYR A 23 14.50 8.38 -17.63
C TYR A 23 15.06 6.95 -17.44
N ARG A 24 15.29 6.20 -18.52
CA ARG A 24 15.79 4.82 -18.45
C ARG A 24 17.28 4.74 -18.12
N ASN A 25 18.08 5.70 -18.58
CA ASN A 25 19.53 5.73 -18.41
C ASN A 25 20.00 6.29 -17.05
N GLU A 26 19.09 6.82 -16.23
CA GLU A 26 19.42 7.32 -14.89
C GLU A 26 19.68 6.17 -13.90
N PRO A 27 20.64 6.30 -12.97
CA PRO A 27 20.84 5.32 -11.91
C PRO A 27 19.61 5.19 -11.00
N PHE A 28 19.41 3.98 -10.45
CA PHE A 28 18.22 3.61 -9.68
C PHE A 28 17.82 4.63 -8.62
N LEU A 29 18.78 5.11 -7.82
CA LEU A 29 18.53 6.06 -6.73
C LEU A 29 18.03 7.42 -7.22
N ARG A 30 18.52 7.93 -8.35
CA ARG A 30 18.06 9.22 -8.92
C ARG A 30 16.61 9.13 -9.41
N ARG A 31 16.22 7.99 -9.98
CA ARG A 31 14.83 7.74 -10.39
C ARG A 31 13.87 7.62 -9.21
N VAL A 32 14.31 6.96 -8.12
CA VAL A 32 13.52 6.86 -6.89
C VAL A 32 13.31 8.26 -6.31
N VAL A 33 14.38 9.04 -6.16
CA VAL A 33 14.29 10.40 -5.59
C VAL A 33 13.42 11.33 -6.45
N ARG A 34 13.59 11.34 -7.78
CA ARG A 34 12.75 12.14 -8.69
C ARG A 34 11.27 11.73 -8.67
N SER A 35 10.94 10.51 -8.26
CA SER A 35 9.54 10.07 -8.20
C SER A 35 8.76 10.75 -7.07
N PHE A 36 9.45 11.18 -6.03
CA PHE A 36 8.90 11.96 -4.91
C PHE A 36 8.84 13.46 -5.18
N GLU A 37 9.34 13.92 -6.34
CA GLU A 37 9.20 15.32 -6.72
C GLU A 37 7.72 15.65 -6.89
N ARG A 38 7.25 16.66 -6.14
CA ARG A 38 5.85 17.06 -6.15
C ARG A 38 5.48 17.56 -7.53
N GLN A 39 4.30 17.17 -7.99
CA GLN A 39 3.69 17.74 -9.17
C GLN A 39 3.43 19.23 -8.91
N LYS A 40 4.03 20.11 -9.71
CA LYS A 40 3.83 21.56 -9.61
C LYS A 40 2.43 21.88 -10.10
N VAL A 41 1.66 22.58 -9.27
CA VAL A 41 0.30 23.00 -9.60
C VAL A 41 0.39 24.24 -10.47
N ASP A 42 -0.31 24.24 -11.59
CA ASP A 42 -0.47 25.44 -12.41
C ASP A 42 -1.50 26.37 -11.73
N LEU A 43 -1.03 27.08 -10.71
CA LEU A 43 -1.80 28.04 -9.91
C LEU A 43 -2.09 29.35 -10.66
N SER A 44 -1.53 29.52 -11.86
CA SER A 44 -1.73 30.66 -12.76
C SER A 44 -3.19 30.78 -13.24
N ARG A 45 -3.99 29.72 -13.09
CA ARG A 45 -5.42 29.70 -13.44
C ARG A 45 -6.32 30.33 -12.38
N PHE A 46 -5.80 30.57 -11.17
CA PHE A 46 -6.50 31.28 -10.11
C PHE A 46 -5.91 32.69 -10.04
N ASN A 47 -6.74 33.75 -10.08
CA ASN A 47 -6.30 35.14 -9.89
C ASN A 47 -5.91 35.38 -8.43
N LEU A 48 -4.75 34.84 -8.02
CA LEU A 48 -4.25 34.88 -6.65
C LEU A 48 -3.89 36.31 -6.18
N ASP A 49 -3.74 37.25 -7.11
CA ASP A 49 -3.37 38.64 -6.82
C ASP A 49 -4.56 39.50 -6.33
N GLU A 50 -5.79 39.07 -6.55
CA GLU A 50 -7.00 39.77 -6.05
C GLU A 50 -7.55 39.18 -4.74
N MET A 51 -6.97 38.09 -4.23
CA MET A 51 -7.54 37.31 -3.12
C MET A 51 -6.82 37.53 -1.79
N THR A 52 -7.58 37.52 -0.69
CA THR A 52 -7.06 37.60 0.67
C THR A 52 -6.14 36.40 0.96
N GLU A 53 -5.07 36.61 1.74
CA GLU A 53 -4.06 35.58 2.06
C GLU A 53 -4.66 34.25 2.59
N GLU A 54 -5.75 34.31 3.35
CA GLU A 54 -6.43 33.12 3.84
C GLU A 54 -7.12 32.32 2.72
N GLN A 55 -7.79 33.00 1.78
CA GLN A 55 -8.44 32.34 0.65
C GLN A 55 -7.42 31.73 -0.31
N ARG A 56 -6.27 32.40 -0.49
CA ARG A 56 -5.13 31.88 -1.26
C ARG A 56 -4.61 30.57 -0.67
N ARG A 57 -4.41 30.48 0.65
CA ARG A 57 -4.00 29.23 1.31
C ARG A 57 -5.04 28.12 1.15
N HIS A 58 -6.33 28.42 1.33
CA HIS A 58 -7.39 27.43 1.15
C HIS A 58 -7.44 26.86 -0.29
N ILE A 59 -7.26 27.70 -1.31
CA ILE A 59 -7.22 27.26 -2.72
C ILE A 59 -5.99 26.43 -3.01
N ILE A 60 -4.82 26.82 -2.48
CA ILE A 60 -3.57 26.05 -2.64
C ILE A 60 -3.72 24.67 -2.00
N LEU A 61 -4.28 24.59 -0.79
CA LEU A 61 -4.47 23.33 -0.08
C LEU A 61 -5.52 22.43 -0.76
N ALA A 62 -6.64 23.00 -1.21
CA ALA A 62 -7.70 22.26 -1.90
C ALA A 62 -7.27 21.73 -3.27
N ASN A 63 -6.38 22.46 -3.97
CA ASN A 63 -5.91 22.10 -5.31
C ASN A 63 -4.51 21.49 -5.30
N GLN A 64 -4.03 20.93 -4.19
CA GLN A 64 -2.80 20.12 -4.23
C GLN A 64 -3.05 18.85 -5.06
N PRO A 65 -2.46 18.71 -6.27
CA PRO A 65 -2.57 17.49 -7.03
C PRO A 65 -1.77 16.42 -6.31
N LEU A 66 -2.46 15.42 -5.78
CA LEU A 66 -1.80 14.15 -5.49
C LEU A 66 -1.39 13.55 -6.83
N LYS A 67 -0.12 13.18 -6.94
CA LYS A 67 0.39 12.44 -8.09
C LYS A 67 -0.32 11.09 -8.14
N ARG A 68 -1.38 11.00 -8.93
CA ARG A 68 -2.33 9.86 -8.91
C ARG A 68 -1.81 8.60 -9.58
N ALA A 69 -0.67 8.70 -10.25
CA ALA A 69 0.10 7.56 -10.72
C ALA A 69 1.37 7.44 -9.87
N LEU A 70 1.34 6.48 -8.93
CA LEU A 70 2.55 6.01 -8.28
C LEU A 70 3.29 5.13 -9.27
N ASN A 71 4.58 5.39 -9.46
CA ASN A 71 5.42 4.64 -10.38
C ASN A 71 5.31 3.12 -10.09
N ASP A 72 5.12 2.29 -11.11
CA ASP A 72 4.97 0.83 -10.99
C ASP A 72 6.07 0.19 -10.13
N ARG A 73 7.29 0.75 -10.18
CA ARG A 73 8.41 0.27 -9.35
C ARG A 73 8.22 0.51 -7.86
N ILE A 74 7.66 1.66 -7.48
CA ILE A 74 7.36 1.95 -6.07
C ILE A 74 6.16 1.10 -5.62
N MET A 75 5.20 0.85 -6.51
CA MET A 75 4.09 -0.06 -6.23
C MET A 75 4.60 -1.49 -5.92
N GLN A 76 5.54 -2.00 -6.71
CA GLN A 76 6.21 -3.29 -6.45
C GLN A 76 7.02 -3.26 -5.15
N MET A 77 7.74 -2.16 -4.87
CA MET A 77 8.49 -2.02 -3.62
C MET A 77 7.58 -2.06 -2.39
N ILE A 78 6.39 -1.43 -2.45
CA ILE A 78 5.40 -1.47 -1.38
C ILE A 78 4.86 -2.89 -1.19
N ALA A 79 4.55 -3.60 -2.29
CA ALA A 79 4.08 -4.98 -2.23
C ALA A 79 5.10 -5.92 -1.57
N ILE A 80 6.39 -5.77 -1.90
CA ILE A 80 7.46 -6.57 -1.29
C ILE A 80 7.66 -6.18 0.18
N GLY A 81 7.68 -4.88 0.49
CA GLY A 81 7.86 -4.37 1.85
C GLY A 81 6.72 -4.74 2.80
N GLY A 82 5.49 -4.89 2.30
CA GLY A 82 4.33 -5.31 3.09
C GLY A 82 4.27 -6.81 3.35
N THR A 83 4.85 -7.63 2.47
CA THR A 83 4.78 -9.10 2.55
C THR A 83 5.99 -9.72 3.25
N ILE A 84 7.16 -9.11 3.17
CA ILE A 84 8.37 -9.58 3.86
C ILE A 84 8.43 -8.97 5.27
N GLY A 85 7.85 -9.66 6.24
CA GLY A 85 7.82 -9.27 7.65
C GLY A 85 8.78 -10.07 8.55
N THR A 86 8.98 -9.61 9.78
CA THR A 86 9.78 -10.30 10.81
C THR A 86 9.26 -11.70 11.14
N GLY A 87 7.94 -11.92 11.02
CA GLY A 87 7.30 -13.22 11.23
C GLY A 87 7.83 -14.32 10.29
N LEU A 88 8.24 -13.96 9.07
CA LEU A 88 8.86 -14.90 8.15
C LEU A 88 10.22 -15.37 8.70
N PHE A 89 11.08 -14.45 9.12
CA PHE A 89 12.41 -14.78 9.64
C PHE A 89 12.36 -15.59 10.94
N ILE A 90 11.47 -15.21 11.86
CA ILE A 90 11.31 -15.88 13.16
C ILE A 90 10.73 -17.28 12.96
N GLY A 91 9.69 -17.43 12.13
CA GLY A 91 9.05 -18.72 11.85
C GLY A 91 9.94 -19.68 11.05
N LEU A 92 10.72 -19.16 10.10
CA LEU A 92 11.66 -19.96 9.31
C LEU A 92 12.79 -20.54 10.18
N GLY A 93 13.30 -19.78 11.15
CA GLY A 93 14.37 -20.24 12.05
C GLY A 93 14.00 -21.50 12.84
N TYR A 94 12.79 -21.53 13.43
CA TYR A 94 12.30 -22.70 14.16
C TYR A 94 11.96 -23.87 13.24
N SER A 95 11.37 -23.58 12.08
CA SER A 95 10.95 -24.61 11.13
C SER A 95 12.15 -25.30 10.46
N LEU A 96 13.27 -24.59 10.28
CA LEU A 96 14.49 -25.15 9.69
C LEU A 96 15.14 -26.19 10.59
N ALA A 97 15.04 -26.04 11.91
CA ALA A 97 15.53 -27.03 12.87
C ALA A 97 14.78 -28.38 12.77
N SER A 98 13.55 -28.37 12.27
CA SER A 98 12.73 -29.58 12.06
C SER A 98 12.97 -30.27 10.71
N GLY A 99 13.80 -29.68 9.84
CA GLY A 99 14.22 -30.25 8.56
C GLY A 99 13.73 -29.45 7.33
N PRO A 100 14.56 -29.32 6.27
CA PRO A 100 14.28 -28.44 5.14
C PRO A 100 13.16 -28.95 4.20
N GLY A 101 12.93 -30.27 4.17
CA GLY A 101 11.92 -30.87 3.28
C GLY A 101 10.47 -30.53 3.67
N ALA A 102 10.15 -30.61 4.97
CA ALA A 102 8.83 -30.26 5.49
C ALA A 102 8.53 -28.76 5.31
N LEU A 103 9.55 -27.91 5.46
CA LEU A 103 9.45 -26.47 5.25
C LEU A 103 9.09 -26.14 3.79
N LEU A 104 9.80 -26.72 2.81
CA LEU A 104 9.49 -26.47 1.39
C LEU A 104 8.09 -26.91 1.00
N ILE A 105 7.65 -28.09 1.45
CA ILE A 105 6.31 -28.60 1.14
C ILE A 105 5.23 -27.71 1.78
N GLY A 106 5.41 -27.32 3.05
CA GLY A 106 4.48 -26.44 3.74
C GLY A 106 4.35 -25.06 3.09
N PHE A 107 5.47 -24.42 2.76
CA PHE A 107 5.47 -23.13 2.05
C PHE A 107 4.84 -23.22 0.65
N THR A 108 5.04 -24.34 -0.05
CA THR A 108 4.45 -24.54 -1.38
C THR A 108 2.93 -24.66 -1.31
N ILE A 109 2.39 -25.46 -0.38
CA ILE A 109 0.94 -25.65 -0.22
C ILE A 109 0.26 -24.34 0.16
N VAL A 110 0.82 -23.63 1.15
CA VAL A 110 0.28 -22.34 1.59
C VAL A 110 0.43 -21.27 0.50
N GLY A 111 1.55 -21.26 -0.23
CA GLY A 111 1.80 -20.35 -1.34
C GLY A 111 0.77 -20.50 -2.47
N ILE A 112 0.41 -21.74 -2.84
CA ILE A 112 -0.63 -22.00 -3.86
C ILE A 112 -2.00 -21.52 -3.38
N ALA A 113 -2.35 -21.77 -2.12
CA ALA A 113 -3.63 -21.33 -1.56
C ALA A 113 -3.74 -19.78 -1.58
N ILE A 114 -2.69 -19.08 -1.16
CA ILE A 114 -2.65 -17.61 -1.17
C ILE A 114 -2.65 -17.07 -2.61
N TYR A 115 -1.94 -17.71 -3.54
CA TYR A 115 -1.93 -17.31 -4.94
C TYR A 115 -3.34 -17.32 -5.55
N CYS A 116 -4.13 -18.36 -5.28
CA CYS A 116 -5.52 -18.45 -5.73
C CYS A 116 -6.37 -17.29 -5.18
N VAL A 117 -6.21 -16.94 -3.91
CA VAL A 117 -6.93 -15.82 -3.27
C VAL A 117 -6.51 -14.48 -3.87
N CYS A 118 -5.21 -14.26 -4.06
CA CYS A 118 -4.69 -13.03 -4.67
C CYS A 118 -5.17 -12.85 -6.10
N GLN A 119 -5.25 -13.93 -6.89
CA GLN A 119 -5.76 -13.88 -8.26
C GLN A 119 -7.24 -13.48 -8.30
N ALA A 120 -8.08 -14.10 -7.47
CA ALA A 120 -9.49 -13.74 -7.36
C ALA A 120 -9.69 -12.29 -6.88
N ALA A 121 -8.87 -11.85 -5.92
CA ALA A 121 -8.91 -10.47 -5.44
C ALA A 121 -8.44 -9.46 -6.51
N ALA A 122 -7.48 -9.84 -7.35
CA ALA A 122 -6.99 -8.99 -8.44
C ALA A 122 -8.04 -8.79 -9.54
N GLU A 123 -8.74 -9.86 -9.94
CA GLU A 123 -9.85 -9.78 -10.89
C GLU A 123 -10.96 -8.85 -10.39
N LEU A 124 -11.28 -8.93 -9.09
CA LEU A 124 -12.25 -8.05 -8.46
C LEU A 124 -11.79 -6.58 -8.42
N SER A 125 -10.50 -6.35 -8.13
CA SER A 125 -9.91 -5.01 -8.02
C SER A 125 -9.84 -4.27 -9.36
N VAL A 126 -9.63 -5.00 -10.46
CA VAL A 126 -9.64 -4.44 -11.82
C VAL A 126 -11.07 -4.16 -12.30
N ALA A 127 -12.03 -5.01 -11.93
CA ALA A 127 -13.45 -4.81 -12.29
C ALA A 127 -14.08 -3.61 -11.57
N TYR A 128 -13.69 -3.35 -10.31
CA TYR A 128 -14.24 -2.27 -9.49
C TYR A 128 -13.12 -1.49 -8.77
N PRO A 129 -12.53 -0.47 -9.42
CA PRO A 129 -11.48 0.34 -8.82
C PRO A 129 -12.07 1.29 -7.77
N VAL A 130 -12.29 0.79 -6.56
CA VAL A 130 -12.73 1.57 -5.40
C VAL A 130 -11.53 1.92 -4.52
N SER A 131 -11.44 3.19 -4.11
CA SER A 131 -10.45 3.63 -3.13
C SER A 131 -10.86 3.11 -1.74
N GLY A 132 -10.47 1.89 -1.39
CA GLY A 132 -10.80 1.24 -0.12
C GLY A 132 -10.06 -0.07 0.14
N SER A 133 -10.12 -0.58 1.39
CA SER A 133 -9.55 -1.88 1.79
C SER A 133 -10.37 -3.06 1.22
N PHE A 134 -9.83 -4.27 1.24
CA PHE A 134 -10.54 -5.51 0.89
C PHE A 134 -11.89 -5.65 1.62
N ALA A 135 -12.01 -5.12 2.85
CA ALA A 135 -13.27 -5.06 3.59
C ALA A 135 -14.38 -4.29 2.84
N SER A 136 -14.03 -3.26 2.05
CA SER A 136 -14.99 -2.48 1.26
C SER A 136 -15.56 -3.28 0.08
N HIS A 137 -14.78 -4.21 -0.47
CA HIS A 137 -15.25 -5.13 -1.50
C HIS A 137 -16.23 -6.14 -0.89
N ILE A 138 -15.92 -6.68 0.29
CA ILE A 138 -16.76 -7.67 0.99
C ILE A 138 -18.10 -7.07 1.42
N SER A 139 -18.10 -5.86 1.99
CA SER A 139 -19.34 -5.17 2.40
C SER A 139 -20.30 -4.93 1.23
N ARG A 140 -19.79 -4.88 -0.01
CA ARG A 140 -20.58 -4.59 -1.21
C ARG A 140 -21.09 -5.84 -1.94
N PHE A 141 -20.35 -6.95 -1.89
CA PHE A 141 -20.72 -8.19 -2.60
C PHE A 141 -21.37 -9.26 -1.74
N ILE A 142 -21.11 -9.29 -0.44
CA ILE A 142 -21.62 -10.34 0.44
C ILE A 142 -22.64 -9.73 1.41
N GLU A 143 -22.16 -8.99 2.41
CA GLU A 143 -23.02 -8.35 3.39
C GLU A 143 -22.25 -7.28 4.19
N PRO A 144 -22.87 -6.14 4.55
CA PRO A 144 -22.23 -5.12 5.38
C PRO A 144 -21.78 -5.63 6.76
N GLY A 145 -22.47 -6.62 7.35
CA GLY A 145 -22.09 -7.20 8.65
C GLY A 145 -20.75 -7.94 8.61
N LEU A 146 -20.51 -8.74 7.56
CA LEU A 146 -19.25 -9.47 7.40
C LEU A 146 -18.07 -8.54 7.12
N GLY A 147 -18.31 -7.48 6.35
CA GLY A 147 -17.30 -6.45 6.13
C GLY A 147 -16.85 -5.77 7.44
N PHE A 148 -17.79 -5.51 8.36
CA PHE A 148 -17.48 -5.02 9.70
C PHE A 148 -16.66 -6.04 10.49
N THR A 149 -17.07 -7.31 10.55
CA THR A 149 -16.34 -8.36 11.29
C THR A 149 -14.90 -8.51 10.82
N ILE A 150 -14.66 -8.51 9.51
CA ILE A 150 -13.32 -8.67 8.94
C ILE A 150 -12.46 -7.43 9.23
N ALA A 151 -13.03 -6.24 9.08
CA ALA A 151 -12.33 -5.00 9.41
C ALA A 151 -11.95 -4.93 10.90
N THR A 152 -12.87 -5.32 11.79
CA THR A 152 -12.63 -5.39 13.23
C THR A 152 -11.57 -6.44 13.58
N ASN A 153 -11.60 -7.63 12.96
CA ASN A 153 -10.59 -8.66 13.19
C ASN A 153 -9.19 -8.20 12.79
N TYR A 154 -9.05 -7.52 11.64
CA TYR A 154 -7.78 -6.92 11.23
C TYR A 154 -7.31 -5.82 12.18
N ALA A 155 -8.22 -4.93 12.62
CA ALA A 155 -7.88 -3.87 13.57
C ALA A 155 -7.43 -4.45 14.93
N LEU A 156 -8.11 -5.49 15.41
CA LEU A 156 -7.74 -6.20 16.63
C LEU A 156 -6.37 -6.87 16.50
N ALA A 157 -6.06 -7.50 15.37
CA ALA A 157 -4.73 -8.09 15.16
C ALA A 157 -3.62 -7.02 15.23
N CYS A 158 -3.82 -5.87 14.58
CA CYS A 158 -2.86 -4.76 14.61
C CYS A 158 -2.69 -4.12 15.99
N LEU A 159 -3.76 -4.00 16.78
CA LEU A 159 -3.71 -3.43 18.14
C LEU A 159 -3.25 -4.44 19.20
N CYS A 160 -3.63 -5.71 19.05
CA CYS A 160 -3.31 -6.77 20.01
C CYS A 160 -1.85 -7.17 19.93
N CYS A 161 -1.26 -7.30 18.73
CA CYS A 161 0.15 -7.64 18.57
C CYS A 161 1.10 -6.81 19.44
N PRO A 162 1.06 -5.46 19.45
CA PRO A 162 1.93 -4.66 20.32
C PRO A 162 1.55 -4.76 21.80
N TYR A 163 0.27 -4.91 22.16
CA TYR A 163 -0.15 -5.03 23.57
C TYR A 163 0.29 -6.37 24.18
N LEU A 164 0.08 -7.47 23.46
CA LEU A 164 0.53 -8.80 23.86
C LEU A 164 2.05 -8.87 23.88
N TYR A 165 2.72 -8.23 22.91
CA TYR A 165 4.18 -8.15 22.90
C TYR A 165 4.69 -7.35 24.10
N TYR A 166 4.11 -6.18 24.41
CA TYR A 166 4.49 -5.39 25.60
C TYR A 166 4.27 -6.17 26.91
N HIS A 167 3.16 -6.90 27.01
CA HIS A 167 2.83 -7.66 28.20
C HIS A 167 3.74 -8.89 28.36
N TRP A 168 3.97 -9.63 27.28
CA TRP A 168 4.88 -10.78 27.22
C TRP A 168 6.33 -10.35 27.47
N TYR A 169 6.79 -9.24 26.90
CA TYR A 169 8.13 -8.68 27.15
C TYR A 169 8.30 -8.31 28.63
N ARG A 170 7.27 -7.75 29.28
CA ARG A 170 7.32 -7.41 30.71
C ARG A 170 7.34 -8.64 31.61
N TYR A 171 6.68 -9.73 31.23
CA TYR A 171 6.75 -10.99 31.98
C TYR A 171 8.06 -11.76 31.74
N HIS A 172 8.60 -11.76 30.52
CA HIS A 172 9.85 -12.45 30.20
C HIS A 172 11.11 -11.70 30.70
N LEU A 173 11.10 -10.36 30.77
CA LEU A 173 12.21 -9.61 31.40
C LEU A 173 12.29 -9.81 32.92
N TRP A 174 11.18 -10.17 33.58
CA TRP A 174 11.18 -10.42 35.02
C TRP A 174 11.76 -11.81 35.37
N TRP A 175 11.70 -12.77 34.43
CA TRP A 175 12.18 -14.14 34.64
C TRP A 175 13.58 -14.42 34.10
N CYS A 176 14.24 -13.45 33.47
CA CYS A 176 15.65 -13.57 33.08
C CYS A 176 16.53 -12.88 34.14
N PRO A 177 17.01 -13.58 35.18
CA PRO A 177 18.01 -13.02 36.07
C PRO A 177 19.28 -12.75 35.25
N ARG A 178 19.69 -11.47 35.22
CA ARG A 178 21.02 -11.06 34.75
C ARG A 178 22.05 -12.02 35.36
N LYS A 179 22.71 -12.80 34.51
CA LYS A 179 24.03 -13.35 34.80
C LYS A 179 25.02 -12.67 33.88
#